data_AF-A0AAU8MNM6-F1
#
_entry.id   AF-A0AAU8MNM6-F1
#
_cell.length_a   1.000
_cell.length_b   1.000
_cell.length_c   1.000
_cell.angle_alpha   90.00
_cell.angle_beta   90.00
_cell.angle_gamma   90.00
#
_symmetry.space_group_name_H-M   'P 1'
#
loop_
_entity.id
_entity.type
_entity.pdbx_description
1 polymer ?
#
loop_
_entity_poly.entity_id
_entity_poly.type
_entity_poly.pdbx_seq_one_letter_code
_entity_poly.pdbx_strand_id
1 'polypeptide(L)'
;MFDHLRPRGIAVAALALSLAACGAKSETEQLAELRDGLAYTQYRRVSESGLPAALDAYRLGAQWSGKAGVTAPELPPLDAADFCVAHLLLAYAALGADKSTLAVAETDIVEAQDCAPFDDLAAASLRSVAFHRLEWPQLAQAESDRVWAAPRAAGAEKTPAGQMLALHLGLGYLAVSEKRWDRAQIHADALGQQLRAPWLGKIAAAGVAVQEGRVGEALVELKRLSQDPSVPVGVRKELAALIAQAEAKGGDVDSFAFMPRLIATLTWDAAKQHGPAAVRAAAGLADEQTLRPMGESLQKGVGQAGDAAGHWWNQAREALAPSADAPADRAAPAPAG
;
A
#
# COMPACT_ATOMS: atom_id res chain seq x y z
N MET A 1 -0.95 -59.02 4.36
CA MET A 1 0.43 -58.77 4.83
C MET A 1 0.86 -57.35 4.46
N PHE A 2 0.17 -56.31 4.96
CA PHE A 2 0.57 -54.90 4.77
C PHE A 2 -0.03 -54.02 5.87
N ASP A 3 0.36 -54.24 7.14
CA ASP A 3 -0.16 -53.45 8.28
C ASP A 3 0.93 -52.83 9.17
N HIS A 4 2.17 -52.70 8.69
CA HIS A 4 3.29 -52.22 9.54
C HIS A 4 4.04 -50.98 9.03
N LEU A 5 3.60 -50.35 7.93
CA LEU A 5 4.32 -49.20 7.34
C LEU A 5 3.68 -47.83 7.58
N ARG A 6 2.48 -47.74 8.19
CA ARG A 6 1.80 -46.44 8.43
C ARG A 6 2.18 -45.65 9.68
N PRO A 7 2.59 -46.22 10.84
CA PRO A 7 2.78 -45.42 12.05
C PRO A 7 4.12 -44.66 12.07
N ARG A 8 5.13 -45.11 11.33
CA ARG A 8 6.49 -44.50 11.36
C ARG A 8 6.60 -43.21 10.55
N GLY A 9 5.90 -43.09 9.42
CA GLY A 9 5.91 -41.86 8.60
C GLY A 9 5.18 -40.68 9.26
N ILE A 10 4.06 -40.97 9.94
CA ILE A 10 3.28 -39.95 10.68
C ILE A 10 4.06 -39.49 11.92
N ALA A 11 4.72 -40.42 12.63
CA ALA A 11 5.54 -40.08 13.79
C ALA A 11 6.76 -39.21 13.42
N VAL A 12 7.41 -39.47 12.28
CA VAL A 12 8.56 -38.66 11.82
C VAL A 12 8.11 -37.27 11.34
N ALA A 13 6.96 -37.17 10.66
CA ALA A 13 6.40 -35.87 10.28
C ALA A 13 5.93 -35.07 11.50
N ALA A 14 5.32 -35.71 12.49
CA ALA A 14 4.92 -35.09 13.75
C ALA A 14 6.13 -34.68 14.61
N LEU A 15 7.22 -35.47 14.59
CA LEU A 15 8.47 -35.15 15.27
C LEU A 15 9.24 -34.01 14.56
N ALA A 16 9.18 -33.94 13.23
CA ALA A 16 9.75 -32.83 12.46
C ALA A 16 8.93 -31.53 12.65
N LEU A 17 7.60 -31.62 12.74
CA LEU A 17 6.71 -30.51 13.06
C LEU A 17 6.88 -30.05 14.53
N SER A 18 7.13 -30.96 15.47
CA SER A 18 7.38 -30.59 16.87
C SER A 18 8.79 -30.04 17.10
N LEU A 19 9.79 -30.51 16.36
CA LEU A 19 11.15 -29.94 16.39
C LEU A 19 11.23 -28.57 15.70
N ALA A 20 10.40 -28.30 14.70
CA ALA A 20 10.28 -26.97 14.08
C ALA A 20 9.46 -25.98 14.94
N ALA A 21 8.52 -26.48 15.76
CA ALA A 21 7.69 -25.66 16.64
C ALA A 21 8.32 -25.31 17.99
N CYS A 22 9.41 -25.99 18.40
CA CYS A 22 10.09 -25.76 19.68
C CYS A 22 11.22 -24.72 19.65
N GLY A 23 11.39 -23.95 18.56
CA GLY A 23 12.52 -23.03 18.39
C GLY A 23 12.20 -21.59 17.98
N ALA A 24 10.91 -21.23 17.81
CA ALA A 24 10.55 -19.85 17.48
C ALA A 24 10.44 -19.02 18.76
N LYS A 25 11.21 -17.93 18.85
CA LYS A 25 11.12 -16.96 19.96
C LYS A 25 9.69 -16.42 20.04
N SER A 26 9.16 -16.31 21.25
CA SER A 26 7.88 -15.62 21.47
C SER A 26 7.96 -14.15 21.04
N GLU A 27 6.83 -13.51 20.71
CA GLU A 27 6.81 -12.08 20.35
C GLU A 27 7.45 -11.21 21.45
N THR A 28 7.24 -11.55 22.73
CA THR A 28 7.87 -10.88 23.87
C THR A 28 9.39 -11.04 23.89
N GLU A 29 9.90 -12.23 23.57
CA GLU A 29 11.35 -12.46 23.46
C GLU A 29 11.95 -11.71 22.26
N GLN A 30 11.23 -11.62 21.14
CA GLN A 30 11.63 -10.83 19.98
C GLN A 30 11.67 -9.33 20.31
N LEU A 31 10.69 -8.82 21.05
CA LEU A 31 10.68 -7.44 21.54
C LEU A 31 11.84 -7.16 22.51
N ALA A 32 12.13 -8.09 23.41
CA ALA A 32 13.27 -7.95 24.33
C ALA A 32 14.60 -7.91 23.55
N GLU A 33 14.80 -8.82 22.59
CA GLU A 33 15.97 -8.81 21.72
C GLU A 33 16.09 -7.53 20.88
N LEU A 34 14.97 -7.01 20.36
CA LEU A 34 14.95 -5.72 19.67
C LEU A 34 15.47 -4.61 20.60
N ARG A 35 14.97 -4.56 21.83
CA ARG A 35 15.33 -3.53 22.83
C ARG A 35 16.79 -3.63 23.29
N ASP A 36 17.32 -4.85 23.37
CA ASP A 36 18.72 -5.15 23.70
C ASP A 36 19.67 -4.92 22.51
N GLY A 37 19.13 -4.81 21.29
CA GLY A 37 19.89 -4.59 20.07
C GLY A 37 20.58 -3.22 20.05
N LEU A 38 21.89 -3.22 19.77
CA LEU A 38 22.71 -1.99 19.77
C LEU A 38 22.11 -0.86 18.91
N ALA A 39 21.61 -1.17 17.71
CA ALA A 39 21.03 -0.17 16.83
C ALA A 39 19.80 0.52 17.45
N TYR A 40 18.94 -0.27 18.10
CA TYR A 40 17.77 0.23 18.79
C TYR A 40 18.16 1.07 20.00
N THR A 41 19.05 0.57 20.86
CA THR A 41 19.49 1.29 22.06
C THR A 41 20.17 2.61 21.71
N GLN A 42 21.04 2.63 20.69
CA GLN A 42 21.72 3.85 20.24
C GLN A 42 20.73 4.85 19.64
N TYR A 43 19.82 4.39 18.79
CA TYR A 43 18.78 5.26 18.24
C TYR A 43 17.94 5.88 19.36
N ARG A 44 17.40 5.06 20.28
CA ARG A 44 16.58 5.52 21.39
C ARG A 44 17.31 6.56 22.23
N ARG A 45 18.56 6.30 22.58
CA ARG A 45 19.40 7.24 23.34
C ARG A 45 19.57 8.57 22.62
N VAL A 46 19.87 8.54 21.32
CA VAL A 46 20.06 9.75 20.51
C VAL A 46 18.75 10.51 20.34
N SER A 47 17.63 9.81 20.15
CA SER A 47 16.32 10.47 20.05
C SER A 47 15.94 11.13 21.37
N GLU A 48 15.98 10.38 22.47
CA GLU A 48 15.57 10.83 23.81
C GLU A 48 16.40 12.03 24.31
N SER A 49 17.72 12.01 24.10
CA SER A 49 18.61 13.08 24.58
C SER A 49 18.92 14.16 23.54
N GLY A 50 18.92 13.80 22.26
CA GLY A 50 19.32 14.67 21.16
C GLY A 50 18.17 15.47 20.56
N LEU A 51 16.94 14.93 20.56
CA LEU A 51 15.78 15.64 20.03
C LEU A 51 15.50 16.95 20.78
N PRO A 52 15.51 16.99 22.13
CA PRO A 52 15.32 18.25 22.84
C PRO A 52 16.35 19.31 22.45
N ALA A 53 17.63 18.93 22.41
CA ALA A 53 18.71 19.83 22.02
C ALA A 53 18.59 20.32 20.57
N ALA A 54 18.17 19.45 19.65
CA ALA A 54 17.98 19.80 18.24
C ALA A 54 16.80 20.77 18.05
N LEU A 55 15.69 20.54 18.75
CA LEU A 55 14.53 21.43 18.69
C LEU A 55 14.81 22.79 19.32
N ASP A 56 15.54 22.83 20.44
CA ASP A 56 15.99 24.09 21.03
C ASP A 56 16.97 24.84 20.13
N ALA A 57 17.92 24.14 19.51
CA ALA A 57 18.84 24.74 18.55
C ALA A 57 18.11 25.28 17.31
N TYR A 58 17.10 24.56 16.81
CA TYR A 58 16.25 25.02 15.71
C TYR A 58 15.47 26.27 16.11
N ARG A 59 14.86 26.29 17.30
CA ARG A 59 14.13 27.45 17.83
C ARG A 59 15.03 28.67 17.95
N LEU A 60 16.23 28.51 18.51
CA LEU A 60 17.24 29.56 18.58
C LEU A 60 17.66 30.02 17.18
N GLY A 61 17.96 29.10 16.25
CA GLY A 61 18.31 29.44 14.87
C GLY A 61 17.20 30.19 14.13
N ALA A 62 15.94 29.81 14.33
CA ALA A 62 14.79 30.48 13.76
C ALA A 62 14.70 31.95 14.24
N GLN A 63 14.93 32.18 15.54
CA GLN A 63 14.98 33.52 16.13
C GLN A 63 16.11 34.39 15.53
N TRP A 64 17.25 33.79 15.19
CA TRP A 64 18.41 34.52 14.65
C TRP A 64 18.29 34.79 13.14
N SER A 65 17.56 33.95 12.42
CA SER A 65 17.46 34.02 10.95
C SER A 65 16.55 35.15 10.43
N GLY A 66 15.71 35.76 11.28
CA GLY A 66 14.70 36.74 10.87
C GLY A 66 13.70 36.24 9.81
N LYS A 67 13.73 34.95 9.46
CA LYS A 67 12.90 34.33 8.41
C LYS A 67 11.51 33.94 8.89
N ALA A 68 11.27 34.02 10.19
CA ALA A 68 9.92 34.13 10.72
C ALA A 68 9.70 35.63 10.94
N GLY A 69 8.60 36.20 10.46
CA GLY A 69 8.14 37.54 10.87
C GLY A 69 7.71 37.58 12.33
N VAL A 70 8.48 36.94 13.20
CA VAL A 70 8.25 36.59 14.59
C VAL A 70 9.50 37.10 15.30
N THR A 71 9.39 38.25 15.95
CA THR A 71 10.46 38.76 16.82
C THR A 71 10.69 37.78 17.97
N ALA A 72 11.93 37.72 18.48
CA ALA A 72 12.40 36.79 19.51
C ALA A 72 11.49 36.52 20.74
N PRO A 73 10.54 37.38 21.20
CA PRO A 73 9.72 37.08 22.38
C PRO A 73 8.55 36.10 22.16
N GLU A 74 8.21 35.70 20.93
CA GLU A 74 6.89 35.11 20.65
C GLU A 74 6.84 33.58 20.58
N LEU A 75 7.99 32.89 20.55
CA LEU A 75 8.01 31.43 20.58
C LEU A 75 8.20 30.94 22.03
N PRO A 76 7.17 30.33 22.66
CA PRO A 76 7.30 29.81 24.01
C PRO A 76 8.45 28.79 24.08
N PRO A 77 9.11 28.66 25.25
CA PRO A 77 10.05 27.56 25.46
C PRO A 77 9.31 26.23 25.31
N LEU A 78 9.99 25.24 24.75
CA LEU A 78 9.45 23.89 24.67
C LEU A 78 9.49 23.27 26.07
N ASP A 79 8.41 22.61 26.44
CA ASP A 79 8.31 21.89 27.71
C ASP A 79 8.27 20.36 27.50
N ALA A 80 8.12 19.62 28.60
CA ALA A 80 8.06 18.15 28.55
C ALA A 80 6.90 17.63 27.70
N ALA A 81 5.75 18.32 27.70
CA ALA A 81 4.60 17.92 26.90
C ALA A 81 4.88 18.12 25.40
N ASP A 82 5.55 19.21 25.03
CA ASP A 82 6.00 19.42 23.65
C ASP A 82 6.92 18.28 23.16
N PHE A 83 7.82 17.79 24.03
CA PHE A 83 8.69 16.67 23.70
C PHE A 83 7.95 15.34 23.58
N CYS A 84 6.96 15.07 24.44
CA CYS A 84 6.06 13.91 24.29
C CYS A 84 5.39 13.91 22.92
N VAL A 85 4.83 15.05 22.51
CA VAL A 85 4.21 15.21 21.18
C VAL A 85 5.23 15.07 20.06
N ALA A 86 6.44 15.61 20.21
CA ALA A 86 7.49 15.47 19.20
C ALA A 86 7.87 14.00 18.96
N HIS A 87 8.02 13.20 20.02
CA HIS A 87 8.27 11.75 19.91
C HIS A 87 7.09 11.01 19.26
N LEU A 88 5.83 11.36 19.57
CA LEU A 88 4.67 10.80 18.88
C LEU A 88 4.66 11.12 17.37
N LEU A 89 5.02 12.35 17.00
CA LEU A 89 5.12 12.77 15.59
C LEU A 89 6.26 12.04 14.87
N LEU A 90 7.39 11.81 15.54
CA LEU A 90 8.48 10.99 15.02
C LEU A 90 8.08 9.53 14.86
N ALA A 91 7.35 8.96 15.82
CA ALA A 91 6.81 7.61 15.71
C ALA A 91 5.89 7.48 14.49
N TYR A 92 4.98 8.45 14.32
CA TYR A 92 4.09 8.51 13.16
C TYR A 92 4.84 8.66 11.84
N ALA A 93 5.86 9.53 11.80
CA ALA A 93 6.72 9.70 10.62
C ALA A 93 7.52 8.43 10.30
N ALA A 94 8.04 7.74 11.32
CA ALA A 94 8.74 6.48 11.18
C ALA A 94 7.82 5.40 10.59
N LEU A 95 6.57 5.30 11.04
CA LEU A 95 5.58 4.41 10.43
C LEU A 95 5.31 4.77 8.97
N GLY A 96 5.21 6.06 8.64
CA GLY A 96 5.05 6.49 7.24
C GLY A 96 6.24 6.14 6.35
N ALA A 97 7.43 6.02 6.93
CA ALA A 97 8.67 5.63 6.25
C ALA A 97 8.98 4.13 6.34
N ASP A 98 8.02 3.31 6.78
CA ASP A 98 8.17 1.87 7.00
C ASP A 98 9.35 1.51 7.92
N LYS A 99 9.50 2.28 9.01
CA LYS A 99 10.52 2.12 10.06
C LYS A 99 9.87 1.73 11.39
N SER A 100 9.19 0.59 11.41
CA SER A 100 8.44 0.10 12.57
C SER A 100 9.28 -0.01 13.84
N THR A 101 10.55 -0.43 13.75
CA THR A 101 11.45 -0.51 14.92
C THR A 101 11.77 0.85 15.53
N LEU A 102 11.89 1.89 14.70
CA LEU A 102 12.07 3.27 15.17
C LEU A 102 10.79 3.80 15.82
N ALA A 103 9.63 3.49 15.23
CA ALA A 103 8.35 3.84 15.85
C ALA A 103 8.16 3.17 17.23
N VAL A 104 8.61 1.93 17.41
CA VAL A 104 8.64 1.28 18.72
C VAL A 104 9.58 2.04 19.67
N ALA A 105 10.76 2.46 19.23
CA ALA A 105 11.68 3.24 20.07
C ALA A 105 11.10 4.59 20.52
N GLU A 106 10.48 5.34 19.60
CA GLU A 106 9.85 6.63 19.91
C GLU A 106 8.68 6.47 20.89
N THR A 107 7.82 5.46 20.69
CA THR A 107 6.71 5.21 21.61
C THR A 107 7.19 4.70 22.98
N ASP A 108 8.27 3.92 23.03
CA ASP A 108 8.93 3.51 24.29
C ASP A 108 9.55 4.69 25.06
N ILE A 109 9.92 5.77 24.37
CA ILE A 109 10.35 7.01 25.03
C ILE A 109 9.15 7.72 25.65
N VAL A 110 8.04 7.87 24.91
CA VAL A 110 6.80 8.49 25.43
C VAL A 110 6.31 7.75 26.68
N GLU A 111 6.23 6.42 26.65
CA GLU A 111 5.76 5.63 27.80
C GLU A 111 6.73 5.68 29.01
N ALA A 112 8.01 5.96 28.79
CA ALA A 112 8.98 6.11 29.88
C ALA A 112 8.95 7.51 30.51
N GLN A 113 8.32 8.49 29.86
CA GLN A 113 8.20 9.87 30.32
C GLN A 113 6.84 10.09 31.03
N ASP A 114 6.74 11.15 31.82
CA ASP A 114 5.48 11.56 32.48
C ASP A 114 4.62 12.37 31.48
N CYS A 115 4.21 11.71 30.39
CA CYS A 115 3.42 12.32 29.33
C CYS A 115 1.93 12.42 29.70
N ALA A 116 1.17 13.23 28.97
CA ALA A 116 -0.25 13.34 29.23
C ALA A 116 -0.95 11.99 28.94
N PRO A 117 -2.03 11.64 29.68
CA PRO A 117 -2.69 10.35 29.49
C PRO A 117 -3.17 10.07 28.06
N PHE A 118 -3.49 11.12 27.28
CA PHE A 118 -3.84 10.94 25.88
C PHE A 118 -2.63 10.59 25.00
N ASP A 119 -1.46 11.15 25.30
CA ASP A 119 -0.22 10.89 24.57
C ASP A 119 0.24 9.45 24.78
N ASP A 120 0.08 8.90 25.98
CA ASP A 120 0.34 7.48 26.27
C ASP A 120 -0.55 6.56 25.44
N LEU A 121 -1.83 6.92 25.29
CA LEU A 121 -2.77 6.14 24.48
C LEU A 121 -2.49 6.29 22.98
N ALA A 122 -2.02 7.46 22.54
CA ALA A 122 -1.55 7.65 21.18
C ALA A 122 -0.28 6.82 20.92
N ALA A 123 0.65 6.76 21.87
CA ALA A 123 1.84 5.91 21.80
C ALA A 123 1.47 4.43 21.72
N ALA A 124 0.56 3.95 22.57
CA ALA A 124 0.05 2.58 22.52
C ALA A 124 -0.60 2.28 21.15
N SER A 125 -1.40 3.20 20.61
CA SER A 125 -2.02 3.03 19.29
C SER A 125 -0.98 2.92 18.16
N LEU A 126 0.01 3.83 18.13
CA LEU A 126 1.09 3.78 17.14
C LEU A 126 1.96 2.53 17.29
N ARG A 127 2.23 2.09 18.52
CA ARG A 127 2.98 0.87 18.79
C ARG A 127 2.21 -0.37 18.37
N SER A 128 0.89 -0.40 18.55
CA SER A 128 0.02 -1.44 18.02
C SER A 128 0.18 -1.60 16.51
N VAL A 129 0.22 -0.49 15.76
CA VAL A 129 0.51 -0.49 14.32
C VAL A 129 1.92 -0.99 14.02
N ALA A 130 2.93 -0.54 14.77
CA ALA A 130 4.31 -0.97 14.58
C ALA A 130 4.45 -2.49 14.79
N PHE A 131 3.87 -3.05 15.85
CA PHE A 131 3.85 -4.48 16.13
C PHE A 131 3.07 -5.26 15.07
N HIS A 132 1.95 -4.73 14.58
CA HIS A 132 1.22 -5.35 13.48
C HIS A 132 2.11 -5.52 12.24
N ARG A 133 2.88 -4.49 11.88
CA ARG A 133 3.79 -4.50 10.73
C ARG A 133 5.04 -5.34 10.93
N LEU A 134 5.43 -5.56 12.19
CA LEU A 134 6.50 -6.51 12.55
C LEU A 134 6.01 -7.96 12.61
N GLU A 135 4.74 -8.21 12.25
CA GLU A 135 4.09 -9.53 12.31
C GLU A 135 4.01 -10.09 13.75
N TRP A 136 3.80 -9.20 14.73
CA TRP A 136 3.59 -9.52 16.16
C TRP A 136 2.14 -9.25 16.58
N PRO A 137 1.16 -10.05 16.11
CA PRO A 137 -0.26 -9.79 16.32
C PRO A 137 -0.70 -9.82 17.78
N GLN A 138 -0.05 -10.60 18.66
CA GLN A 138 -0.45 -10.66 20.07
C GLN A 138 -0.05 -9.38 20.81
N LEU A 139 1.17 -8.88 20.58
CA LEU A 139 1.63 -7.60 21.09
C LEU A 139 0.82 -6.43 20.50
N ALA A 140 0.53 -6.47 19.19
CA ALA A 140 -0.30 -5.46 18.53
C ALA A 140 -1.69 -5.36 19.18
N GLN A 141 -2.34 -6.50 19.42
CA GLN A 141 -3.65 -6.53 20.07
C GLN A 141 -3.56 -6.09 21.54
N ALA A 142 -2.52 -6.47 22.27
CA ALA A 142 -2.33 -6.07 23.67
C ALA A 142 -2.24 -4.54 23.82
N GLU A 143 -1.47 -3.86 22.96
CA GLU A 143 -1.40 -2.39 22.97
C GLU A 143 -2.73 -1.76 22.57
N SER A 144 -3.45 -2.33 21.61
CA SER A 144 -4.79 -1.85 21.25
C SER A 144 -5.81 -2.05 22.38
N ASP A 145 -5.71 -3.14 23.14
CA ASP A 145 -6.60 -3.43 24.26
C ASP A 145 -6.37 -2.45 25.43
N ARG A 146 -5.15 -1.91 25.60
CA ARG A 146 -4.89 -0.81 26.56
C ARG A 146 -5.71 0.43 26.26
N VAL A 147 -5.86 0.79 24.97
CA VAL A 147 -6.68 1.93 24.54
C VAL A 147 -8.16 1.72 24.90
N TRP A 148 -8.65 0.49 24.80
CA TRP A 148 -10.01 0.12 25.21
C TRP A 148 -10.21 0.10 26.72
N ALA A 149 -9.21 -0.36 27.46
CA ALA A 149 -9.26 -0.47 28.91
C ALA A 149 -9.11 0.89 29.63
N ALA A 150 -8.67 1.92 28.92
CA ALA A 150 -8.43 3.24 29.50
C ALA A 150 -9.71 3.86 30.11
N PRO A 151 -9.66 4.31 31.37
CA PRO A 151 -10.82 4.85 32.05
C PRO A 151 -11.28 6.17 31.40
N ARG A 152 -12.60 6.35 31.31
CA ARG A 152 -13.19 7.62 30.85
C ARG A 152 -13.02 8.69 31.93
N ALA A 153 -12.43 9.83 31.56
CA ALA A 153 -12.36 10.99 32.43
C ALA A 153 -13.76 11.51 32.79
N ALA A 154 -13.93 12.01 34.01
CA ALA A 154 -15.20 12.57 34.47
C ALA A 154 -15.65 13.72 33.57
N GLY A 155 -16.90 13.66 33.09
CA GLY A 155 -17.48 14.69 32.21
C GLY A 155 -17.05 14.65 30.73
N ALA A 156 -16.13 13.78 30.33
CA ALA A 156 -15.78 13.62 28.90
C ALA A 156 -16.96 13.03 28.12
N GLU A 157 -17.28 13.50 26.90
CA GLU A 157 -18.39 12.94 26.09
C GLU A 157 -18.11 11.54 25.54
N LYS A 158 -16.87 11.28 25.14
CA LYS A 158 -16.41 10.02 24.53
C LYS A 158 -15.44 9.30 25.47
N THR A 159 -15.40 7.98 25.37
CA THR A 159 -14.31 7.18 25.97
C THR A 159 -12.99 7.47 25.24
N PRO A 160 -11.83 7.22 25.85
CA PRO A 160 -10.54 7.37 25.16
C PRO A 160 -10.46 6.55 23.87
N ALA A 161 -10.97 5.30 23.91
CA ALA A 161 -11.12 4.48 22.70
C ALA A 161 -11.99 5.16 21.62
N GLY A 162 -13.12 5.75 22.00
CA GLY A 162 -13.99 6.48 21.07
C GLY A 162 -13.34 7.75 20.50
N GLN A 163 -12.48 8.43 21.27
CA GLN A 163 -11.68 9.55 20.79
C GLN A 163 -10.61 9.07 19.80
N MET A 164 -9.90 7.99 20.10
CA MET A 164 -8.87 7.42 19.23
C MET A 164 -9.45 6.91 17.90
N LEU A 165 -10.61 6.25 17.94
CA LEU A 165 -11.36 5.86 16.73
C LEU A 165 -11.70 7.08 15.88
N ALA A 166 -12.25 8.13 16.49
CA ALA A 166 -12.61 9.34 15.77
C ALA A 166 -11.37 10.04 15.15
N LEU A 167 -10.25 10.05 15.87
CA LEU A 167 -8.99 10.59 15.38
C LEU A 167 -8.50 9.82 14.15
N HIS A 168 -8.40 8.49 14.24
CA HIS A 168 -7.93 7.67 13.12
C HIS A 168 -8.88 7.69 11.92
N LEU A 169 -10.20 7.74 12.14
CA LEU A 169 -11.17 7.93 11.06
C LEU A 169 -10.99 9.28 10.37
N GLY A 170 -10.83 10.37 11.15
CA GLY A 170 -10.65 11.72 10.61
C GLY A 170 -9.34 11.85 9.82
N LEU A 171 -8.22 11.42 10.39
CA LEU A 171 -6.91 11.47 9.74
C LEU A 171 -6.80 10.49 8.57
N GLY A 172 -7.38 9.30 8.70
CA GLY A 172 -7.45 8.32 7.62
C GLY A 172 -8.25 8.84 6.43
N TYR A 173 -9.42 9.44 6.67
CA TYR A 173 -10.22 10.08 5.61
C TYR A 173 -9.45 11.21 4.93
N LEU A 174 -8.81 12.10 5.71
CA LEU A 174 -7.99 13.17 5.15
C LEU A 174 -6.88 12.59 4.26
N ALA A 175 -6.12 11.62 4.76
CA ALA A 175 -5.06 10.97 4.01
C ALA A 175 -5.56 10.34 2.69
N VAL A 176 -6.70 9.62 2.71
CA VAL A 176 -7.30 9.06 1.49
C VAL A 176 -7.70 10.17 0.51
N SER A 177 -8.34 11.26 0.99
CA SER A 177 -8.76 12.37 0.14
C SER A 177 -7.59 13.13 -0.50
N GLU A 178 -6.44 13.18 0.18
CA GLU A 178 -5.17 13.71 -0.32
C GLU A 178 -4.37 12.69 -1.15
N LYS A 179 -4.90 11.47 -1.35
CA LYS A 179 -4.23 10.34 -2.04
C LYS A 179 -2.91 9.93 -1.39
N ARG A 180 -2.81 10.12 -0.09
CA ARG A 180 -1.67 9.74 0.75
C ARG A 180 -1.89 8.36 1.35
N TRP A 181 -1.74 7.33 0.51
CA TRP A 181 -2.04 5.96 0.92
C TRP A 181 -1.08 5.44 1.98
N ASP A 182 0.15 5.92 1.99
CA ASP A 182 1.16 5.70 3.04
C ASP A 182 0.62 6.04 4.44
N ARG A 183 0.01 7.21 4.57
CA ARG A 183 -0.60 7.69 5.82
C ARG A 183 -1.94 7.02 6.10
N ALA A 184 -2.76 6.84 5.06
CA ALA A 184 -4.05 6.17 5.20
C ALA A 184 -3.87 4.76 5.75
N GLN A 185 -2.82 4.04 5.34
CA GLN A 185 -2.52 2.71 5.84
C GLN A 185 -2.25 2.70 7.34
N ILE A 186 -1.48 3.66 7.88
CA ILE A 186 -1.23 3.74 9.34
C ILE A 186 -2.55 3.80 10.11
N HIS A 187 -3.48 4.63 9.64
CA HIS A 187 -4.78 4.80 10.30
C HIS A 187 -5.71 3.59 10.09
N ALA A 188 -5.68 2.97 8.92
CA ALA A 188 -6.43 1.75 8.65
C ALA A 188 -5.91 0.55 9.46
N ASP A 189 -4.59 0.45 9.64
CA ASP A 189 -3.95 -0.54 10.50
C ASP A 189 -4.40 -0.34 11.96
N ALA A 190 -4.33 0.90 12.48
CA ALA A 190 -4.75 1.23 13.84
C ALA A 190 -6.24 0.91 14.07
N LEU A 191 -7.11 1.30 13.13
CA LEU A 191 -8.54 0.95 13.16
C LEU A 191 -8.74 -0.56 13.09
N GLY A 192 -7.95 -1.26 12.28
CA GLY A 192 -7.98 -2.70 12.16
C GLY A 192 -7.65 -3.42 13.47
N GLN A 193 -6.64 -2.96 14.20
CA GLN A 193 -6.33 -3.48 15.54
C GLN A 193 -7.44 -3.16 16.54
N GLN A 194 -7.89 -1.90 16.57
CA GLN A 194 -8.89 -1.44 17.55
C GLN A 194 -10.26 -2.07 17.35
N LEU A 195 -10.67 -2.33 16.12
CA LEU A 195 -11.96 -2.95 15.78
C LEU A 195 -11.86 -4.47 15.59
N ARG A 196 -10.66 -5.05 15.76
CA ARG A 196 -10.38 -6.47 15.44
C ARG A 196 -10.79 -6.84 14.01
N ALA A 197 -10.54 -5.90 13.11
CA ALA A 197 -10.88 -5.92 11.70
C ALA A 197 -9.62 -5.73 10.84
N PRO A 198 -8.65 -6.68 10.87
CA PRO A 198 -7.35 -6.51 10.21
C PRO A 198 -7.44 -6.34 8.68
N TRP A 199 -8.59 -6.66 8.08
CA TRP A 199 -8.86 -6.42 6.67
C TRP A 199 -8.89 -4.92 6.29
N LEU A 200 -9.10 -4.00 7.24
CA LEU A 200 -9.05 -2.56 6.98
C LEU A 200 -7.66 -2.12 6.48
N GLY A 201 -6.60 -2.57 7.16
CA GLY A 201 -5.21 -2.30 6.77
C GLY A 201 -4.89 -2.82 5.37
N LYS A 202 -5.41 -4.00 5.01
CA LYS A 202 -5.22 -4.62 3.68
C LYS A 202 -5.83 -3.81 2.54
N ILE A 203 -6.99 -3.16 2.75
CA ILE A 203 -7.59 -2.26 1.75
C ILE A 203 -6.65 -1.06 1.51
N ALA A 204 -6.14 -0.45 2.58
CA ALA A 204 -5.24 0.68 2.45
C ALA A 204 -3.89 0.29 1.83
N ALA A 205 -3.37 -0.90 2.16
CA ALA A 205 -2.17 -1.46 1.53
C ALA A 205 -2.34 -1.68 0.02
N ALA A 206 -3.53 -2.10 -0.44
CA ALA A 206 -3.84 -2.14 -1.86
C ALA A 206 -3.80 -0.74 -2.50
N GLY A 207 -4.24 0.30 -1.79
CA GLY A 207 -4.07 1.69 -2.21
C GLY A 207 -2.60 2.11 -2.35
N VAL A 208 -1.74 1.72 -1.41
CA VAL A 208 -0.28 1.93 -1.50
C VAL A 208 0.30 1.22 -2.73
N ALA A 209 -0.08 -0.03 -2.96
CA ALA A 209 0.36 -0.77 -4.15
C ALA A 209 -0.06 -0.08 -5.45
N VAL A 210 -1.27 0.49 -5.54
CA VAL A 210 -1.68 1.32 -6.68
C VAL A 210 -0.80 2.56 -6.82
N GLN A 211 -0.53 3.27 -5.72
CA GLN A 211 0.31 4.47 -5.72
C GLN A 211 1.74 4.19 -6.22
N GLU A 212 2.27 3.00 -5.92
CA GLU A 212 3.59 2.55 -6.35
C GLU A 212 3.61 1.94 -7.77
N GLY A 213 2.48 1.91 -8.47
CA GLY A 213 2.36 1.32 -9.79
C GLY A 213 2.21 -0.21 -9.80
N ARG A 214 2.13 -0.85 -8.63
CA ARG A 214 1.88 -2.29 -8.44
C ARG A 214 0.38 -2.63 -8.52
N VAL A 215 -0.29 -2.15 -9.58
CA VAL A 215 -1.75 -2.26 -9.74
C VAL A 215 -2.24 -3.72 -9.76
N GLY A 216 -1.47 -4.63 -10.36
CA GLY A 216 -1.83 -6.05 -10.37
C GLY A 216 -1.88 -6.65 -8.96
N GLU A 217 -0.88 -6.36 -8.12
CA GLU A 217 -0.86 -6.82 -6.73
C GLU A 217 -2.02 -6.27 -5.91
N ALA A 218 -2.36 -4.99 -6.12
CA ALA A 218 -3.51 -4.37 -5.49
C ALA A 218 -4.82 -5.09 -5.87
N LEU A 219 -5.04 -5.37 -7.15
CA LEU A 219 -6.25 -6.06 -7.62
C LEU A 219 -6.35 -7.49 -7.09
N VAL A 220 -5.24 -8.22 -7.03
CA VAL A 220 -5.19 -9.57 -6.44
C VAL A 220 -5.58 -9.52 -4.95
N GLU A 221 -5.03 -8.57 -4.18
CA GLU A 221 -5.35 -8.45 -2.76
C GLU A 221 -6.82 -8.05 -2.54
N LEU A 222 -7.35 -7.11 -3.32
CA LEU A 222 -8.77 -6.73 -3.26
C LEU A 222 -9.70 -7.89 -3.65
N LYS A 223 -9.30 -8.73 -4.62
CA LYS A 223 -10.04 -9.95 -4.97
C LYS A 223 -10.05 -10.95 -3.83
N ARG A 224 -8.91 -11.19 -3.17
CA ARG A 224 -8.85 -12.05 -1.98
C ARG A 224 -9.76 -11.54 -0.87
N LEU A 225 -9.75 -10.24 -0.60
CA LEU A 225 -10.63 -9.61 0.39
C LEU A 225 -12.12 -9.75 0.02
N SER A 226 -12.47 -9.69 -1.26
CA SER A 226 -13.86 -9.91 -1.70
C SER A 226 -14.40 -11.31 -1.37
N GLN A 227 -13.51 -12.27 -1.16
CA GLN A 227 -13.82 -13.67 -0.87
C GLN A 227 -13.59 -14.06 0.60
N ASP A 228 -12.96 -13.20 1.39
CA ASP A 228 -12.61 -13.45 2.79
C ASP A 228 -13.85 -13.37 3.72
N PRO A 229 -14.23 -14.45 4.42
CA PRO A 229 -15.42 -14.46 5.27
C PRO A 229 -15.37 -13.50 6.46
N SER A 230 -14.17 -13.06 6.88
CA SER A 230 -13.98 -12.09 7.97
C SER A 230 -14.35 -10.65 7.56
N VAL A 231 -14.40 -10.36 6.26
CA VAL A 231 -14.78 -9.06 5.72
C VAL A 231 -16.32 -8.95 5.68
N PRO A 232 -16.95 -7.84 6.11
CA PRO A 232 -18.41 -7.69 6.06
C PRO A 232 -19.00 -7.89 4.66
N VAL A 233 -20.17 -8.55 4.56
CA VAL A 233 -20.79 -8.91 3.28
C VAL A 233 -21.02 -7.72 2.35
N GLY A 234 -21.35 -6.54 2.88
CA GLY A 234 -21.51 -5.32 2.10
C GLY A 234 -20.20 -4.92 1.42
N VAL A 235 -19.09 -4.91 2.17
CA VAL A 235 -17.76 -4.59 1.66
C VAL A 235 -17.32 -5.63 0.62
N ARG A 236 -17.53 -6.92 0.87
CA ARG A 236 -17.21 -7.97 -0.10
C ARG A 236 -17.92 -7.79 -1.44
N LYS A 237 -19.19 -7.37 -1.43
CA LYS A 237 -19.95 -7.10 -2.65
C LYS A 237 -19.37 -5.93 -3.45
N GLU A 238 -19.03 -4.83 -2.78
CA GLU A 238 -18.42 -3.67 -3.44
C GLU A 238 -17.05 -4.04 -4.04
N LEU A 239 -16.22 -4.77 -3.30
CA LEU A 239 -14.94 -5.26 -3.80
C LEU A 239 -15.11 -6.20 -4.99
N ALA A 240 -16.06 -7.13 -4.94
CA ALA A 240 -16.34 -8.03 -6.05
C ALA A 240 -16.82 -7.27 -7.30
N ALA A 241 -17.65 -6.22 -7.13
CA ALA A 241 -18.10 -5.38 -8.23
C ALA A 241 -16.94 -4.59 -8.87
N LEU A 242 -16.00 -4.08 -8.07
CA LEU A 242 -14.78 -3.43 -8.55
C LEU A 242 -13.91 -4.41 -9.35
N ILE A 243 -13.68 -5.62 -8.83
CA ILE A 243 -12.90 -6.66 -9.50
C ILE A 243 -13.55 -7.09 -10.81
N ALA A 244 -14.87 -7.29 -10.82
CA ALA A 244 -15.61 -7.65 -12.04
C ALA A 244 -15.43 -6.61 -13.17
N GLN A 245 -15.36 -5.32 -12.84
CA GLN A 245 -15.07 -4.27 -13.83
C GLN A 245 -13.66 -4.37 -14.40
N ALA A 246 -12.67 -4.69 -13.57
CA ALA A 246 -11.30 -4.92 -14.03
C ALA A 246 -11.19 -6.19 -14.89
N GLU A 247 -11.82 -7.28 -14.46
CA GLU A 247 -11.78 -8.56 -15.14
C GLU A 247 -12.53 -8.57 -16.48
N ALA A 248 -13.53 -7.69 -16.65
CA ALA A 248 -14.26 -7.55 -17.92
C ALA A 248 -13.34 -7.19 -19.10
N LYS A 249 -12.22 -6.50 -18.86
CA LYS A 249 -11.27 -6.09 -19.90
C LYS A 249 -9.99 -6.92 -19.94
N GLY A 250 -9.49 -7.34 -18.77
CA GLY A 250 -8.22 -8.05 -18.64
C GLY A 250 -8.34 -9.58 -18.53
N GLY A 251 -9.55 -10.10 -18.30
CA GLY A 251 -9.74 -11.46 -17.80
C GLY A 251 -9.41 -11.57 -16.31
N ASP A 252 -9.25 -12.79 -15.80
CA ASP A 252 -8.94 -13.05 -14.38
C ASP A 252 -7.71 -12.27 -13.88
N VAL A 253 -7.86 -11.46 -12.82
CA VAL A 253 -6.75 -10.66 -12.24
C VAL A 253 -5.61 -11.50 -11.67
N ASP A 254 -5.89 -12.75 -11.28
CA ASP A 254 -4.87 -13.69 -10.79
C ASP A 254 -4.05 -14.30 -11.93
N SER A 255 -4.44 -14.06 -13.18
CA SER A 255 -3.75 -14.58 -14.35
C SER A 255 -2.50 -13.76 -14.70
N PHE A 256 -1.40 -14.44 -15.03
CA PHE A 256 -0.22 -13.80 -15.62
C PHE A 256 -0.52 -13.04 -16.93
N ALA A 257 -1.61 -13.41 -17.61
CA ALA A 257 -2.04 -12.78 -18.86
C ALA A 257 -2.92 -11.54 -18.64
N PHE A 258 -3.28 -11.21 -17.40
CA PHE A 258 -4.19 -10.10 -17.08
C PHE A 258 -3.68 -8.76 -17.61
N MET A 259 -2.48 -8.33 -17.20
CA MET A 259 -1.92 -7.04 -17.60
C MET A 259 -1.67 -6.95 -19.12
N PRO A 260 -1.08 -7.97 -19.78
CA PRO A 260 -0.97 -7.97 -21.25
C PRO A 260 -2.33 -7.84 -21.96
N ARG A 261 -3.36 -8.57 -21.51
CA ARG A 261 -4.71 -8.49 -22.10
C ARG A 261 -5.33 -7.12 -21.86
N LEU A 262 -5.25 -6.59 -20.65
CA LEU A 262 -5.80 -5.28 -20.32
C LEU A 262 -5.17 -4.19 -21.18
N ILE A 263 -3.83 -4.17 -21.32
CA ILE A 263 -3.13 -3.20 -22.18
C ILE A 263 -3.56 -3.37 -23.63
N ALA A 264 -3.65 -4.59 -24.14
CA ALA A 264 -4.09 -4.84 -25.51
C ALA A 264 -5.52 -4.34 -25.75
N THR A 265 -6.46 -4.66 -24.86
CA THR A 265 -7.86 -4.21 -24.92
C THR A 265 -7.96 -2.69 -24.87
N LEU A 266 -7.25 -2.04 -23.94
CA LEU A 266 -7.27 -0.57 -23.82
C LEU A 266 -6.63 0.12 -25.03
N THR A 267 -5.54 -0.43 -25.56
CA THR A 267 -4.91 0.09 -26.79
C THR A 267 -5.84 -0.06 -27.99
N TRP A 268 -6.55 -1.19 -28.08
CA TRP A 268 -7.56 -1.44 -29.11
C TRP A 268 -8.75 -0.49 -29.00
N ASP A 269 -9.27 -0.28 -27.79
CA ASP A 269 -10.34 0.70 -27.50
C ASP A 269 -9.89 2.12 -27.90
N ALA A 270 -8.67 2.52 -27.54
CA ALA A 270 -8.11 3.82 -27.91
C ALA A 270 -7.93 3.96 -29.43
N ALA A 271 -7.47 2.92 -30.12
CA ALA A 271 -7.34 2.91 -31.57
C ALA A 271 -8.70 3.06 -32.27
N LYS A 272 -9.77 2.44 -31.74
CA LYS A 272 -11.14 2.62 -32.24
C LYS A 272 -11.70 4.02 -32.02
N GLN A 273 -11.40 4.62 -30.88
CA GLN A 273 -12.00 5.90 -30.50
C GLN A 273 -11.24 7.09 -31.08
N HIS A 274 -9.92 7.02 -31.11
CA HIS A 274 -9.05 8.15 -31.41
C HIS A 274 -8.11 7.91 -32.60
N GLY A 275 -8.11 6.72 -33.20
CA GLY A 275 -7.25 6.42 -34.34
C GLY A 275 -7.62 7.18 -35.62
N PRO A 276 -6.67 7.32 -36.55
CA PRO A 276 -6.96 7.76 -37.92
C PRO A 276 -8.08 6.92 -38.56
N ALA A 277 -8.81 7.50 -39.52
CA ALA A 277 -9.99 6.85 -40.11
C ALA A 277 -9.73 5.41 -40.61
N ALA A 278 -8.55 5.17 -41.20
CA ALA A 278 -8.13 3.83 -41.66
C ALA A 278 -7.97 2.83 -40.51
N VAL A 279 -7.44 3.25 -39.36
CA VAL A 279 -7.25 2.39 -38.17
C VAL A 279 -8.60 2.07 -37.51
N ARG A 280 -9.51 3.05 -37.45
CA ARG A 280 -10.87 2.83 -36.93
C ARG A 280 -11.66 1.87 -37.82
N ALA A 281 -11.57 2.03 -39.14
CA ALA A 281 -12.20 1.12 -40.10
C ALA A 281 -11.63 -0.30 -39.99
N ALA A 282 -10.31 -0.45 -39.91
CA ALA A 282 -9.66 -1.75 -39.73
C ALA A 282 -10.05 -2.41 -38.38
N ALA A 283 -10.16 -1.63 -37.31
CA ALA A 283 -10.56 -2.14 -36.00
C ALA A 283 -12.02 -2.60 -35.96
N GLY A 284 -12.93 -1.88 -36.63
CA GLY A 284 -14.33 -2.32 -36.78
C GLY A 284 -14.45 -3.63 -37.56
N LEU A 285 -13.63 -3.80 -38.61
CA LEU A 285 -13.66 -5.00 -39.47
C LEU A 285 -13.09 -6.24 -38.75
N ALA A 286 -12.09 -6.06 -37.89
CA ALA A 286 -11.55 -7.14 -37.06
C ALA A 286 -12.52 -7.61 -35.95
N ASP A 287 -13.33 -6.71 -35.39
CA ASP A 287 -14.42 -7.06 -34.47
C ASP A 287 -15.51 -7.91 -35.18
N GLU A 288 -15.89 -7.54 -36.40
CA GLU A 288 -16.87 -8.31 -37.18
C GLU A 288 -16.38 -9.73 -37.52
N GLN A 289 -15.07 -9.92 -37.66
CA GLN A 289 -14.48 -11.24 -37.93
C GLN A 289 -14.32 -12.09 -36.67
N THR A 290 -14.08 -11.50 -35.50
CA THR A 290 -13.98 -12.22 -34.22
C THR A 290 -15.34 -12.69 -33.67
N LEU A 291 -16.45 -12.07 -34.11
CA LEU A 291 -17.81 -12.49 -33.78
C LEU A 291 -18.36 -13.62 -34.67
N ARG A 292 -17.62 -14.10 -35.68
CA ARG A 292 -17.99 -15.33 -36.41
C ARG A 292 -17.57 -16.55 -35.57
N PRO A 293 -18.45 -17.56 -35.39
CA PRO A 293 -18.12 -18.70 -34.55
C PRO A 293 -16.89 -19.41 -35.13
N MET A 294 -15.77 -19.33 -34.40
CA MET A 294 -14.55 -20.10 -34.65
C MET A 294 -14.82 -21.58 -34.38
N GLY A 295 -15.56 -22.22 -35.29
CA GLY A 295 -15.67 -23.67 -35.40
C GLY A 295 -14.57 -24.21 -36.29
N GLU A 296 -13.83 -25.19 -35.77
CA GLU A 296 -12.99 -26.18 -36.49
C GLU A 296 -11.55 -25.81 -36.95
N SER A 297 -11.09 -24.56 -36.96
CA SER A 297 -9.72 -24.26 -37.44
C SER A 297 -8.59 -24.33 -36.39
N LEU A 298 -8.91 -24.47 -35.10
CA LEU A 298 -7.93 -24.34 -34.01
C LEU A 298 -6.94 -25.51 -33.86
N GLN A 299 -7.13 -26.65 -34.55
CA GLN A 299 -6.13 -27.73 -34.57
C GLN A 299 -5.11 -27.66 -35.73
N LYS A 300 -5.33 -26.79 -36.74
CA LYS A 300 -4.38 -26.58 -37.86
C LYS A 300 -3.76 -25.17 -37.89
N GLY A 301 -4.25 -24.24 -37.07
CA GLY A 301 -4.02 -22.80 -37.24
C GLY A 301 -2.82 -22.16 -36.54
N VAL A 302 -1.94 -22.89 -35.84
CA VAL A 302 -0.78 -22.25 -35.18
C VAL A 302 0.30 -21.82 -36.19
N GLY A 303 0.44 -22.52 -37.32
CA GLY A 303 1.34 -22.13 -38.40
C GLY A 303 0.78 -21.00 -39.27
N GLN A 304 -0.50 -21.08 -39.63
CA GLN A 304 -1.15 -20.08 -40.51
C GLN A 304 -1.45 -18.75 -39.81
N ALA A 305 -1.67 -18.75 -38.49
CA ALA A 305 -1.80 -17.51 -37.73
C ALA A 305 -0.48 -16.73 -37.66
N GLY A 306 0.67 -17.42 -37.65
CA GLY A 306 2.00 -16.80 -37.75
C GLY A 306 2.23 -16.15 -39.11
N ASP A 307 1.84 -16.82 -40.19
CA ASP A 307 1.96 -16.29 -41.55
C ASP A 307 1.01 -15.10 -41.80
N ALA A 308 -0.23 -15.18 -41.31
CA ALA A 308 -1.20 -14.10 -41.41
C ALA A 308 -0.80 -12.87 -40.57
N ALA A 309 -0.28 -13.09 -39.35
CA ALA A 309 0.25 -12.02 -38.52
C ALA A 309 1.51 -11.38 -39.13
N GLY A 310 2.38 -12.18 -39.75
CA GLY A 310 3.55 -11.69 -40.48
C GLY A 310 3.16 -10.88 -41.72
N HIS A 311 2.14 -11.32 -42.46
CA HIS A 311 1.66 -10.61 -43.64
C HIS A 311 0.95 -9.29 -43.29
N TRP A 312 0.18 -9.28 -42.19
CA TRP A 312 -0.43 -8.07 -41.62
C TRP A 312 0.61 -7.07 -41.11
N TRP A 313 1.63 -7.54 -40.39
CA TRP A 313 2.70 -6.69 -39.86
C TRP A 313 3.52 -6.04 -40.99
N ASN A 314 3.76 -6.77 -42.08
CA ASN A 314 4.44 -6.23 -43.26
C ASN A 314 3.60 -5.16 -43.99
N GLN A 315 2.29 -5.36 -44.14
CA GLN A 315 1.40 -4.36 -44.74
C GLN A 315 1.27 -3.10 -43.87
N ALA A 316 1.19 -3.26 -42.55
CA ALA A 316 1.16 -2.14 -41.61
C ALA A 316 2.48 -1.32 -41.66
N ARG A 317 3.62 -2.01 -41.79
CA ARG A 317 4.93 -1.37 -41.96
C ARG A 317 5.05 -0.62 -43.29
N GLU A 318 4.53 -1.17 -44.38
CA GLU A 318 4.51 -0.53 -45.70
C GLU A 318 3.58 0.69 -45.74
N ALA A 319 2.43 0.64 -45.07
CA ALA A 319 1.50 1.76 -44.97
C ALA A 319 2.02 2.91 -44.08
N LEU A 320 2.96 2.62 -43.18
CA LEU A 320 3.63 3.58 -42.29
C LEU A 320 4.99 4.05 -42.84
N ALA A 321 5.48 3.46 -43.93
CA ALA A 321 6.69 3.93 -44.59
C ALA A 321 6.40 5.24 -45.36
N PRO A 322 7.19 6.30 -45.19
CA PRO A 322 6.99 7.54 -45.93
C PRO A 322 7.15 7.28 -47.43
N SER A 323 6.14 7.64 -48.22
CA SER A 323 6.10 7.40 -49.66
C SER A 323 7.24 8.13 -50.39
N ALA A 324 8.05 7.39 -51.14
CA ALA A 324 9.18 7.91 -51.92
C ALA A 324 8.78 8.60 -53.24
N ASP A 325 7.51 8.89 -53.46
CA ASP A 325 7.03 9.61 -54.64
C ASP A 325 6.46 10.98 -54.25
N ALA A 326 7.36 11.93 -53.99
CA ALA A 326 7.05 13.34 -54.16
C ALA A 326 7.38 13.71 -55.61
N PRO A 327 6.42 14.22 -56.41
CA PRO A 327 6.73 14.71 -57.74
C PRO A 327 7.70 15.90 -57.63
N ALA A 328 8.79 15.83 -58.38
CA ALA A 328 9.74 16.92 -58.55
C ALA A 328 9.08 18.05 -59.37
N ASP A 329 8.51 19.04 -58.68
CA ASP A 329 8.09 20.28 -59.34
C ASP A 329 9.30 21.17 -59.59
N ARG A 330 9.57 21.35 -60.89
CA ARG A 330 10.58 22.21 -61.47
C ARG A 330 10.22 23.69 -61.25
N ALA A 331 11.28 24.48 -61.13
CA ALA A 331 11.30 25.92 -60.92
C ALA A 331 10.48 26.78 -61.89
N ALA A 332 10.05 27.95 -61.41
CA ALA A 332 9.89 29.17 -62.21
C ALA A 332 10.12 30.43 -61.33
N PRO A 333 10.56 31.56 -61.93
CA PRO A 333 11.53 32.48 -61.33
C PRO A 333 10.93 33.73 -60.66
N ALA A 334 11.78 34.44 -59.91
CA ALA A 334 11.51 35.74 -59.32
C ALA A 334 11.16 36.83 -60.37
N PRO A 335 10.31 37.82 -60.04
CA PRO A 335 10.29 39.08 -60.74
C PRO A 335 11.15 40.14 -60.02
N ALA A 336 11.80 40.95 -60.84
CA ALA A 336 12.60 42.12 -60.49
C ALA A 336 11.74 43.31 -60.04
N GLY A 337 12.32 44.17 -59.20
CA GLY A 337 11.77 45.45 -58.76
C GLY A 337 12.19 45.79 -57.34
#